data_AF-A0A2E4EK59-F1
#
_entry.id   AF-A0A2E4EK59-F1
#
_cell.length_a   1.000
_cell.length_b   1.000
_cell.length_c   1.000
_cell.angle_alpha   90.00
_cell.angle_beta   90.00
_cell.angle_gamma   90.00
#
_symmetry.space_group_name_H-M   'P 1'
#
loop_
_entity.id
_entity.type
_entity.pdbx_description
1 polymer ?
#
loop_
_entity_poly.entity_id
_entity_poly.type
_entity_poly.pdbx_seq_one_letter_code
_entity_poly.pdbx_strand_id
1 'polypeptide(L)' 'MIEARLTFTAGVLFRRQVRRELIRVGLDFGEDKGWLDSQFVVRGDYAQVKAVQAVLQKWAGED' A
#
# COMPACT_ATOMS: atom_id res chain seq x y z
N MET A 1 -4.83 2.10 17.04
CA MET A 1 -4.14 1.45 15.93
C MET A 1 -5.19 0.87 15.01
N ILE A 2 -5.11 1.14 13.72
CA ILE A 2 -6.06 0.67 12.72
C ILE A 2 -5.37 -0.33 11.78
N GLU A 3 -6.15 -1.26 11.25
CA GLU A 3 -5.75 -2.14 10.16
C GLU A 3 -6.51 -1.73 8.91
N ALA A 4 -5.81 -1.60 7.79
CA ALA A 4 -6.39 -1.35 6.48
C ALA A 4 -5.89 -2.40 5.49
N ARG A 5 -6.73 -2.75 4.51
CA ARG A 5 -6.40 -3.70 3.45
C ARG A 5 -6.38 -2.97 2.12
N LEU A 6 -5.29 -3.13 1.40
CA LEU A 6 -5.08 -2.51 0.10
C LEU A 6 -4.87 -3.65 -0.91
N THR A 7 -5.83 -3.82 -1.81
CA THR A 7 -5.76 -4.82 -2.88
C THR A 7 -5.45 -4.11 -4.19
N PHE A 8 -4.45 -4.61 -4.91
CA PHE A 8 -4.05 -4.06 -6.20
C PHE A 8 -3.81 -5.18 -7.21
N THR A 9 -4.33 -4.99 -8.41
CA THR A 9 -3.94 -5.77 -9.59
C THR A 9 -2.76 -5.03 -10.23
N ALA A 10 -1.53 -5.42 -9.92
CA ALA A 10 -0.37 -4.61 -10.31
C ALA A 10 0.91 -5.41 -10.56
N GLY A 11 1.67 -4.98 -11.58
CA GLY A 11 2.98 -5.52 -11.93
C GLY A 11 4.03 -5.37 -10.81
N VAL A 12 5.15 -6.08 -10.95
CA VAL A 12 6.23 -6.14 -9.93
C VAL A 12 6.76 -4.76 -9.51
N LEU A 13 6.83 -3.79 -10.45
CA LEU A 13 7.37 -2.45 -10.17
C LEU A 13 6.46 -1.65 -9.22
N PHE A 14 5.15 -1.67 -9.43
CA PHE A 14 4.19 -0.97 -8.58
C PHE A 14 4.24 -1.52 -7.14
N ARG A 15 4.29 -2.86 -6.98
CA ARG A 15 4.40 -3.51 -5.66
C ARG A 15 5.64 -3.06 -4.88
N ARG A 16 6.77 -2.90 -5.55
CA ARG A 16 8.01 -2.42 -4.93
C ARG A 16 7.88 -0.97 -4.46
N GLN A 17 7.16 -0.14 -5.21
CA GLN A 17 6.94 1.26 -4.88
C GLN A 17 5.99 1.40 -3.68
N VAL A 18 4.91 0.62 -3.62
CA VAL A 18 4.02 0.54 -2.46
C VAL A 18 4.79 0.16 -1.19
N ARG A 19 5.64 -0.89 -1.25
CA ARG A 19 6.47 -1.26 -0.08
C ARG A 19 7.39 -0.15 0.40
N ARG A 20 8.06 0.54 -0.52
CA ARG A 20 8.93 1.66 -0.16
C ARG A 20 8.15 2.76 0.55
N GLU A 21 6.95 3.04 0.08
CA GLU A 21 6.11 4.08 0.67
C GLU A 21 5.61 3.69 2.07
N LEU A 22 5.18 2.44 2.25
CA LEU A 22 4.80 1.91 3.57
C LEU A 22 5.95 2.02 4.58
N ILE A 23 7.17 1.64 4.17
CA ILE A 23 8.38 1.75 4.99
C ILE A 23 8.69 3.23 5.29
N ARG A 24 8.60 4.11 4.30
CA ARG A 24 8.88 5.56 4.45
C ARG A 24 7.96 6.21 5.50
N VAL A 25 6.70 5.79 5.55
CA VAL A 25 5.70 6.29 6.51
C VAL A 25 5.80 5.60 7.87
N GLY A 26 6.58 4.52 7.98
CA GLY A 26 6.72 3.74 9.21
C GLY A 26 5.48 2.90 9.54
N LEU A 27 4.78 2.41 8.51
CA LEU A 27 3.66 1.47 8.67
C LEU A 27 4.18 0.04 8.77
N ASP A 28 3.63 -0.72 9.72
CA ASP A 28 3.78 -2.17 9.72
C ASP A 28 2.90 -2.76 8.62
N PHE A 29 3.41 -3.75 7.88
CA PHE A 29 2.62 -4.36 6.81
C PHE A 29 2.98 -5.82 6.52
N GLY A 30 1.97 -6.57 6.10
CA GLY A 30 2.09 -7.88 5.45
C GLY A 30 1.70 -7.78 3.98
N GLU A 31 2.38 -8.54 3.12
CA GLU A 31 2.06 -8.66 1.69
C GLU A 31 1.69 -10.11 1.39
N ASP A 32 0.47 -10.34 0.91
CA ASP A 32 0.08 -11.59 0.27
C ASP A 32 0.22 -11.43 -1.25
N LYS A 33 1.06 -12.28 -1.86
CA LYS A 33 1.40 -12.22 -3.28
C LYS A 33 0.65 -13.27 -4.06
N GLY A 34 -0.37 -12.84 -4.79
CA GLY A 34 -0.91 -13.59 -5.91
C GLY A 34 -0.06 -13.43 -7.18
N TRP A 35 -0.39 -14.27 -8.17
CA TRP A 35 0.19 -14.19 -9.52
C TRP A 35 -0.05 -12.81 -10.14
N LEU A 36 -1.32 -12.38 -10.17
CA LEU A 36 -1.77 -11.14 -10.80
C LEU A 36 -2.04 -10.05 -9.75
N ASP A 37 -2.65 -10.45 -8.64
CA ASP A 37 -3.07 -9.55 -7.57
C ASP A 37 -2.11 -9.59 -6.39
N SER A 38 -2.05 -8.51 -5.63
CA SER A 38 -1.37 -8.51 -4.34
C SER A 38 -2.17 -7.73 -3.32
N GLN A 39 -2.24 -8.30 -2.13
CA GLN A 39 -2.94 -7.71 -1.01
C GLN A 39 -1.93 -7.27 0.03
N PHE A 40 -2.00 -6.00 0.42
CA PHE A 40 -1.22 -5.45 1.50
C PHE A 40 -2.12 -5.21 2.70
N VAL A 41 -1.78 -5.83 3.83
CA VAL A 41 -2.41 -5.56 5.13
C VAL A 41 -1.50 -4.59 5.85
N VAL A 42 -1.99 -3.38 6.13
CA VAL A 42 -1.19 -2.30 6.74
C VAL A 42 -1.75 -1.95 8.11
N ARG A 43 -0.86 -1.70 9.07
CA ARG A 43 -1.19 -1.39 10.47
C ARG A 43 -0.44 -0.16 10.93
N GLY A 44 -1.19 0.77 11.54
CA GLY A 44 -0.61 1.99 12.09
C GLY A 44 -1.66 2.93 12.65
N ASP A 45 -1.31 4.20 12.76
CA ASP A 45 -2.28 5.24 13.09
C ASP A 45 -3.08 5.69 11.84
N TYR A 46 -4.16 6.43 12.10
CA TYR A 46 -5.04 6.90 11.03
C TYR A 46 -4.35 7.89 10.08
N ALA A 47 -3.44 8.73 10.59
CA ALA A 47 -2.75 9.72 9.78
C ALA A 47 -1.77 9.06 8.80
N GLN A 48 -1.04 8.05 9.25
CA GLN A 48 -0.12 7.24 8.45
C GLN A 48 -0.86 6.51 7.33
N VAL A 49 -1.95 5.80 7.65
CA VAL A 49 -2.74 5.07 6.65
C VAL A 49 -3.34 6.04 5.64
N LYS A 50 -3.86 7.19 6.08
CA LYS A 50 -4.41 8.23 5.20
C LYS A 50 -3.34 8.84 4.29
N ALA A 51 -2.12 9.06 4.79
CA ALA A 51 -1.01 9.56 3.99
C ALA A 51 -0.66 8.58 2.84
N VAL A 52 -0.57 7.29 3.14
CA VAL A 52 -0.32 6.27 2.10
C VAL A 52 -1.48 6.17 1.12
N GLN A 53 -2.72 6.19 1.60
CA GLN A 53 -3.90 6.15 0.74
C GLN A 53 -3.91 7.32 -0.27
N ALA A 54 -3.54 8.53 0.15
CA ALA A 54 -3.48 9.69 -0.74
C ALA A 54 -2.42 9.53 -1.83
N VAL A 55 -1.25 8.97 -1.49
CA VAL A 55 -0.19 8.70 -2.47
C VAL A 55 -0.63 7.66 -3.49
N LEU A 56 -1.27 6.58 -3.03
CA LEU A 56 -1.79 5.53 -3.91
C LEU A 56 -2.89 6.04 -4.84
N GLN A 57 -3.80 6.87 -4.33
CA GLN A 57 -4.84 7.50 -5.14
C GLN A 57 -4.25 8.43 -6.20
N LYS A 58 -3.18 9.16 -5.89
CA LYS A 58 -2.48 9.98 -6.88
C LYS A 58 -1.92 9.12 -8.01
N TRP A 59 -1.25 8.00 -7.68
CA TRP A 59 -0.73 7.08 -8.70
C TRP A 59 -1.82 6.43 -9.54
N ALA A 60 -3.00 6.18 -8.98
CA ALA A 60 -4.14 5.61 -9.70
C ALA A 60 -4.90 6.63 -10.57
N GLY A 61 -4.75 7.94 -10.32
CA GLY A 61 -5.41 9.01 -11.05
C GLY A 61 -4.51 9.77 -12.02
N GLU A 62 -3.21 9.45 -12.09
CA GLU A 62 -2.26 9.97 -13.09
C GLU A 62 -2.22 9.12 -14.38
N ASP A 63 -3.29 8.38 -14.68
CA ASP A 63 -3.54 7.67 -15.95
C ASP A 63 -4.41 8.51 -16.90
#